data_AF-A0A923VUG9-F1
#
_entry.id   AF-A0A923VUG9-F1
#
_cell.length_a   1.000
_cell.length_b   1.000
_cell.length_c   1.000
_cell.angle_alpha   90.00
_cell.angle_beta   90.00
_cell.angle_gamma   90.00
#
_symmetry.space_group_name_H-M   'P 1'
#
loop_
_entity.id
_entity.type
_entity.pdbx_description
1 polymer ?
#
loop_
_entity_poly.entity_id
_entity_poly.type
_entity_poly.pdbx_seq_one_letter_code
_entity_poly.pdbx_strand_id
1 'polypeptide(L)'
;FHLDGIPPSPRGVPQIEVTFDIDANGIIKVSATDKGTGKSHDIRIEASSGLTAEEIERMKKDAEANADSDKLAREKVEKINEADSLIFQTESQLKELADKLTDDQKTAIEYALTELRMAHQSQDLAAIQKGLDNVNAAWKTATEAMYAQGEQGQQAAQPQAETQGDDVQDVEFEEVK
;
A
#
# COMPACT_ATOMS: atom_id res chain seq x y z
N PHE A 1 -5.79 0.02 -26.14
CA PHE A 1 -6.64 -1.18 -26.02
C PHE A 1 -7.05 -1.32 -24.58
N HIS A 2 -8.20 -1.95 -24.34
CA HIS A 2 -8.74 -2.15 -23.00
C HIS A 2 -8.94 -3.65 -22.79
N LEU A 3 -8.49 -4.16 -21.65
CA LEU A 3 -8.80 -5.52 -21.22
C LEU A 3 -10.03 -5.44 -20.31
N ASP A 4 -11.20 -5.66 -20.90
CA ASP A 4 -12.48 -5.57 -20.20
C ASP A 4 -12.93 -6.91 -19.64
N GLY A 5 -13.93 -6.88 -18.76
CA GLY A 5 -14.57 -8.08 -18.21
C GLY A 5 -13.74 -8.81 -17.15
N ILE A 6 -12.83 -8.10 -16.49
CA ILE A 6 -12.16 -8.52 -15.26
C ILE A 6 -13.24 -8.55 -14.14
N PRO A 7 -13.45 -9.68 -13.46
CA PRO A 7 -14.40 -9.76 -12.36
C PRO A 7 -14.06 -8.77 -11.23
N PRO A 8 -15.06 -8.17 -10.57
CA PRO A 8 -14.82 -7.30 -9.41
C PRO A 8 -13.94 -8.01 -8.39
N SER A 9 -12.78 -7.44 -8.10
CA SER A 9 -11.80 -7.98 -7.17
C SER A 9 -11.15 -6.83 -6.39
N PRO A 10 -10.64 -7.09 -5.17
CA PRO A 10 -9.88 -6.07 -4.44
C PRO A 10 -8.68 -5.58 -5.26
N ARG A 11 -8.29 -4.31 -5.06
CA ARG A 11 -7.10 -3.74 -5.71
C ARG A 11 -5.88 -4.62 -5.42
N GLY A 12 -5.03 -4.83 -6.44
CA GLY A 12 -3.82 -5.64 -6.33
C GLY A 12 -4.02 -7.17 -6.42
N VAL A 13 -5.27 -7.66 -6.43
CA VAL A 13 -5.56 -9.10 -6.59
C VAL A 13 -5.55 -9.54 -8.07
N PRO A 14 -6.15 -8.79 -9.03
CA PRO A 14 -6.07 -9.16 -10.44
C PRO A 14 -4.63 -9.21 -10.94
N GLN A 15 -4.26 -10.32 -11.57
CA GLN A 15 -2.93 -10.51 -12.15
C GLN A 15 -3.00 -10.34 -13.66
N ILE A 16 -2.61 -9.16 -14.14
CA ILE A 16 -2.60 -8.84 -15.56
C ILE A 16 -1.19 -9.03 -16.10
N GLU A 17 -1.02 -9.96 -17.03
CA GLU A 17 0.22 -10.17 -17.76
C GLU A 17 0.15 -9.44 -19.09
N VAL A 18 1.07 -8.50 -19.31
CA VAL A 18 1.21 -7.77 -20.56
C VAL A 18 2.48 -8.22 -21.26
N THR A 19 2.33 -8.82 -22.44
CA THR A 19 3.42 -9.33 -23.27
C THR A 19 3.55 -8.47 -24.51
N PHE A 20 4.78 -8.02 -24.79
CA PHE A 20 5.16 -7.31 -26.00
C PHE A 20 6.00 -8.25 -26.86
N ASP A 21 5.46 -8.68 -27.98
CA ASP A 21 6.13 -9.53 -28.97
C ASP A 21 6.45 -8.71 -30.21
N ILE A 22 7.69 -8.81 -30.70
CA ILE A 22 8.17 -8.06 -31.87
C ILE A 22 8.68 -9.07 -32.88
N ASP A 23 8.02 -9.15 -34.03
CA ASP A 23 8.42 -10.07 -35.08
C ASP A 23 9.56 -9.52 -35.96
N ALA A 24 10.16 -10.40 -36.77
CA ALA A 24 11.24 -10.04 -37.69
C ALA A 24 10.81 -9.04 -38.79
N ASN A 25 9.50 -8.82 -38.98
CA ASN A 25 8.94 -7.84 -39.90
C ASN A 25 8.67 -6.48 -39.21
N GLY A 26 8.99 -6.35 -37.92
CA GLY A 26 8.77 -5.13 -37.13
C GLY A 26 7.33 -4.94 -36.66
N ILE A 27 6.48 -5.97 -36.76
CA ILE A 27 5.13 -5.94 -36.25
C ILE A 27 5.17 -6.19 -34.75
N ILE A 28 4.58 -5.27 -33.99
CA ILE A 28 4.48 -5.38 -32.54
C ILE A 28 3.12 -5.97 -32.21
N LYS A 29 3.09 -7.13 -31.54
CA LYS A 29 1.89 -7.70 -30.94
C LYS A 29 1.93 -7.42 -29.44
N VAL A 30 0.94 -6.68 -28.95
CA VAL A 30 0.76 -6.46 -27.51
C VAL A 30 -0.41 -7.30 -27.06
N SER A 31 -0.19 -8.21 -26.11
CA SER A 31 -1.23 -9.06 -25.52
C SER A 31 -1.34 -8.76 -24.04
N ALA A 32 -2.56 -8.49 -23.55
CA ALA A 32 -2.84 -8.42 -22.12
C ALA A 32 -3.75 -9.59 -21.72
N THR A 33 -3.34 -10.38 -20.74
CA THR A 33 -4.06 -11.56 -20.25
C THR A 33 -4.29 -11.44 -18.75
N ASP A 34 -5.54 -11.60 -18.32
CA ASP A 34 -5.88 -11.80 -16.90
C ASP A 34 -5.63 -13.27 -16.53
N LYS A 35 -4.65 -13.53 -15.65
CA LYS A 35 -4.30 -14.89 -15.23
C LYS A 35 -5.40 -15.58 -14.41
N GLY A 36 -6.29 -14.84 -13.78
CA GLY A 36 -7.38 -15.41 -12.98
C GLY A 36 -8.49 -16.00 -13.86
N THR A 37 -8.84 -15.31 -14.94
CA THR A 37 -9.94 -15.72 -15.83
C THR A 37 -9.48 -16.35 -17.15
N GLY A 38 -8.22 -16.19 -17.51
CA GLY A 38 -7.68 -16.58 -18.81
C GLY A 38 -8.16 -15.70 -19.97
N LYS A 39 -8.92 -14.63 -19.70
CA LYS A 39 -9.33 -13.68 -20.73
C LYS A 39 -8.12 -12.90 -21.22
N SER A 40 -8.02 -12.76 -22.53
CA SER A 40 -6.97 -11.99 -23.18
C SER A 40 -7.56 -11.02 -24.19
N HIS A 41 -6.86 -9.91 -24.40
CA HIS A 41 -7.07 -8.99 -25.50
C HIS A 41 -5.71 -8.65 -26.09
N ASP A 42 -5.58 -8.78 -27.40
CA ASP A 42 -4.36 -8.42 -28.12
C ASP A 42 -4.60 -7.33 -29.16
N ILE A 43 -3.52 -6.64 -29.50
CA ILE A 43 -3.46 -5.69 -30.62
C ILE A 43 -2.24 -6.00 -31.46
N ARG A 44 -2.38 -5.72 -32.75
CA ARG A 44 -1.27 -5.72 -33.70
C ARG A 44 -1.00 -4.29 -34.14
N ILE A 45 0.24 -3.85 -33.95
CA ILE A 45 0.73 -2.58 -34.50
C ILE A 45 1.62 -2.94 -35.68
N GLU A 46 1.14 -2.67 -36.88
CA GLU A 46 1.91 -2.84 -38.11
C GLU A 46 2.84 -1.63 -38.26
N ALA A 47 4.12 -1.90 -38.56
CA ALA A 47 5.17 -0.89 -38.70
C ALA A 47 4.85 0.08 -39.84
N SER A 48 4.07 1.12 -39.54
CA SER A 48 3.65 2.12 -40.54
C SER A 48 4.17 3.53 -40.26
N SER A 49 4.82 3.77 -39.12
CA SER A 49 5.53 5.03 -38.86
C SER A 49 6.40 4.93 -37.60
N GLY A 50 7.56 4.29 -37.72
CA GLY A 50 8.59 4.37 -36.68
C GLY A 50 9.25 5.75 -36.66
N LEU A 51 10.06 6.00 -35.63
CA LEU A 51 10.90 7.19 -35.54
C LEU A 51 12.01 7.15 -36.60
N THR A 52 12.29 8.28 -37.22
CA THR A 52 13.47 8.45 -38.09
C THR A 52 14.77 8.42 -37.28
N ALA A 53 15.91 8.16 -37.91
CA ALA A 53 17.21 8.16 -37.23
C ALA A 53 17.51 9.52 -36.56
N GLU A 54 17.11 10.62 -37.19
CA GLU A 54 17.25 11.97 -36.64
C GLU A 54 16.38 12.17 -35.40
N GLU A 55 15.15 11.66 -35.41
CA GLU A 55 14.25 11.68 -34.24
C GLU A 55 14.76 10.80 -33.10
N ILE A 56 15.35 9.63 -33.41
CA ILE A 56 15.96 8.74 -32.42
C ILE A 56 17.12 9.45 -31.71
N GLU A 57 18.03 10.07 -32.46
CA GLU A 57 19.17 10.78 -31.87
C GLU A 57 18.72 12.02 -31.08
N ARG A 58 17.72 12.75 -31.57
CA ARG A 58 17.10 13.84 -30.82
C ARG A 58 16.49 13.34 -29.50
N MET A 59 15.71 12.26 -29.52
CA MET A 59 15.09 11.71 -28.31
C MET A 59 16.12 11.18 -27.31
N LYS A 60 17.24 10.60 -27.76
CA LYS A 60 18.34 10.21 -26.85
C LYS A 60 18.93 11.41 -26.14
N LYS A 61 19.25 12.46 -26.90
CA LYS A 61 19.82 13.69 -26.34
C LYS A 61 18.84 14.39 -25.41
N ASP A 62 17.56 14.43 -25.76
CA ASP A 62 16.51 15.00 -24.93
C ASP A 62 16.35 14.18 -23.63
N ALA A 63 16.39 12.85 -23.69
CA ALA A 63 16.33 12.00 -22.51
C ALA A 63 17.53 12.21 -21.57
N GLU A 64 18.74 12.36 -22.13
CA GLU A 64 19.94 12.68 -21.33
C GLU A 64 19.85 14.07 -20.69
N ALA A 65 19.39 15.07 -21.45
CA ALA A 65 19.26 16.44 -20.97
C ALA A 65 18.15 16.60 -19.91
N ASN A 66 17.08 15.79 -19.99
CA ASN A 66 15.95 15.83 -19.07
C ASN A 66 16.03 14.79 -17.95
N ALA A 67 17.08 13.97 -17.87
CA ALA A 67 17.19 12.88 -16.91
C ALA A 67 16.90 13.30 -15.46
N ASP A 68 17.44 14.46 -15.02
CA ASP A 68 17.19 14.99 -13.68
C ASP A 68 15.74 15.46 -13.48
N SER A 69 15.16 16.10 -14.48
CA SER A 69 13.75 16.54 -14.46
C SER A 69 12.79 15.35 -14.41
N ASP A 70 13.04 14.34 -15.24
CA ASP A 70 12.25 13.11 -15.29
C ASP A 70 12.37 12.32 -13.99
N LYS A 71 13.54 12.32 -13.36
CA LYS A 71 13.74 11.74 -12.03
C LYS A 71 12.88 12.45 -10.99
N LEU A 72 12.86 13.78 -10.95
CA LEU A 72 12.02 14.54 -10.02
C LEU A 72 10.53 14.31 -10.29
N ALA A 73 10.12 14.25 -11.56
CA ALA A 73 8.75 13.95 -11.95
C ALA A 73 8.33 12.54 -11.51
N ARG A 74 9.22 11.56 -11.65
CA ARG A 74 9.02 10.19 -11.17
C ARG A 74 8.88 10.15 -9.66
N GLU A 75 9.79 10.77 -8.92
CA GLU A 75 9.74 10.83 -7.44
C GLU A 75 8.42 11.48 -6.96
N LYS A 76 7.96 12.53 -7.65
CA LYS A 76 6.66 13.16 -7.37
C LYS A 76 5.51 12.16 -7.53
N VAL A 77 5.46 11.44 -8.65
CA VAL A 77 4.40 10.46 -8.93
C VAL A 77 4.46 9.29 -7.97
N GLU A 78 5.66 8.81 -7.63
CA GLU A 78 5.86 7.73 -6.66
C GLU A 78 5.28 8.12 -5.29
N LYS A 79 5.55 9.34 -4.78
CA LYS A 79 4.96 9.80 -3.52
C LYS A 79 3.45 9.96 -3.56
N ILE A 80 2.90 10.42 -4.68
CA ILE A 80 1.45 10.52 -4.86
C ILE A 80 0.81 9.12 -4.82
N ASN A 81 1.40 8.15 -5.51
CA ASN A 81 0.93 6.77 -5.51
C ASN A 81 1.08 6.09 -4.15
N GLU A 82 2.16 6.39 -3.41
CA GLU A 82 2.36 5.94 -2.04
C GLU A 82 1.25 6.47 -1.11
N ALA A 83 0.89 7.74 -1.24
CA ALA A 83 -0.22 8.34 -0.51
C ALA A 83 -1.56 7.67 -0.83
N ASP A 84 -1.88 7.47 -2.11
CA ASP A 84 -3.12 6.77 -2.52
C ASP A 84 -3.17 5.34 -1.96
N SER A 85 -2.05 4.62 -2.03
CA SER A 85 -1.93 3.26 -1.50
C SER A 85 -2.15 3.24 0.02
N LEU A 86 -1.53 4.16 0.77
CA LEU A 86 -1.68 4.22 2.22
C LEU A 86 -3.09 4.63 2.64
N ILE A 87 -3.71 5.57 1.90
CA ILE A 87 -5.10 5.96 2.12
C ILE A 87 -6.01 4.73 1.99
N PHE A 88 -5.90 4.00 0.89
CA PHE A 88 -6.73 2.82 0.65
C PHE A 88 -6.49 1.70 1.69
N GLN A 89 -5.23 1.44 2.03
CA GLN A 89 -4.88 0.46 3.05
C GLN A 89 -5.47 0.83 4.41
N THR A 90 -5.31 2.09 4.82
CA THR A 90 -5.81 2.58 6.12
C THR A 90 -7.33 2.55 6.19
N GLU A 91 -8.03 2.93 5.11
CA GLU A 91 -9.50 2.81 5.04
C GLU A 91 -9.99 1.37 5.18
N SER A 92 -9.26 0.43 4.57
CA SER A 92 -9.59 -1.00 4.64
C SER A 92 -9.37 -1.52 6.05
N GLN A 93 -8.23 -1.20 6.66
CA GLN A 93 -7.89 -1.57 8.03
C GLN A 93 -8.86 -0.96 9.05
N LEU A 94 -9.27 0.30 8.90
CA LEU A 94 -10.26 0.94 9.78
C LEU A 94 -11.61 0.22 9.73
N LYS A 95 -12.04 -0.27 8.55
CA LYS A 95 -13.28 -1.05 8.43
C LYS A 95 -13.16 -2.43 9.08
N GLU A 96 -12.03 -3.10 8.91
CA GLU A 96 -11.79 -4.45 9.44
C GLU A 96 -11.52 -4.48 10.96
N LEU A 97 -10.86 -3.44 11.48
CA LEU A 97 -10.45 -3.33 12.87
C LEU A 97 -11.34 -2.37 13.68
N ALA A 98 -12.45 -1.90 13.12
CA ALA A 98 -13.37 -0.97 13.78
C ALA A 98 -13.78 -1.46 15.18
N ASP A 99 -14.08 -2.75 15.34
CA ASP A 99 -14.53 -3.28 16.63
C ASP A 99 -13.40 -3.46 17.65
N LYS A 100 -12.14 -3.40 17.22
CA LYS A 100 -10.94 -3.59 18.05
C LYS A 100 -10.26 -2.28 18.43
N LEU A 101 -10.66 -1.17 17.81
CA LEU A 101 -10.12 0.16 18.07
C LEU A 101 -11.06 0.94 18.99
N THR A 102 -10.48 1.70 19.91
CA THR A 102 -11.25 2.66 20.72
C THR A 102 -11.69 3.85 19.85
N ASP A 103 -12.73 4.56 20.28
CA ASP A 103 -13.25 5.71 19.52
C ASP A 103 -12.20 6.83 19.37
N ASP A 104 -11.36 7.02 20.39
CA ASP A 104 -10.24 7.97 20.35
C ASP A 104 -9.20 7.58 19.28
N GLN A 105 -8.87 6.29 19.18
CA GLN A 105 -7.93 5.78 18.17
C GLN A 105 -8.49 5.93 16.75
N LYS A 106 -9.76 5.57 16.55
CA LYS A 106 -10.45 5.75 15.26
C LYS A 106 -10.42 7.21 14.83
N THR A 107 -10.81 8.11 15.74
CA THR A 107 -10.85 9.54 15.47
C THR A 107 -9.47 10.08 15.09
N ALA A 108 -8.42 9.66 15.80
CA ALA A 108 -7.05 10.06 15.49
C ALA A 108 -6.59 9.59 14.10
N ILE A 109 -6.87 8.33 13.74
CA ILE A 109 -6.50 7.77 12.43
C ILE A 109 -7.33 8.44 11.31
N GLU A 110 -8.63 8.65 11.50
CA GLU A 110 -9.50 9.30 10.51
C GLU A 110 -9.10 10.77 10.27
N TYR A 111 -8.68 11.48 11.31
CA TYR A 111 -8.17 12.84 11.19
C TYR A 111 -6.90 12.87 10.35
N ALA A 112 -5.91 12.01 10.67
CA ALA A 112 -4.65 11.90 9.91
C ALA A 112 -4.91 11.48 8.45
N LEU A 113 -5.85 10.55 8.24
CA LEU A 113 -6.26 10.10 6.91
C LEU A 113 -6.89 11.24 6.09
N THR A 114 -7.69 12.10 6.73
CA THR A 114 -8.30 13.26 6.08
C THR A 114 -7.23 14.27 5.65
N GLU A 115 -6.25 14.55 6.50
CA GLU A 115 -5.10 15.41 6.14
C GLU A 115 -4.33 14.84 4.95
N LEU A 116 -4.05 13.52 4.94
CA LEU A 116 -3.36 12.86 3.84
C LEU A 116 -4.18 12.89 2.53
N ARG A 117 -5.50 12.70 2.59
CA ARG A 117 -6.38 12.82 1.42
C ARG A 117 -6.37 14.22 0.83
N MET A 118 -6.44 15.25 1.68
CA MET A 118 -6.37 16.65 1.22
C MET A 118 -5.02 16.95 0.56
N ALA A 119 -3.92 16.50 1.16
CA ALA A 119 -2.57 16.66 0.63
C ALA A 119 -2.37 15.91 -0.71
N HIS A 120 -2.91 14.70 -0.81
CA HIS A 120 -2.90 13.91 -2.04
C HIS A 120 -3.67 14.62 -3.16
N GLN A 121 -4.86 15.15 -2.86
CA GLN A 121 -5.69 15.88 -3.82
C GLN A 121 -5.04 17.19 -4.29
N SER A 122 -4.32 17.89 -3.40
CA SER A 122 -3.57 19.10 -3.76
C SER A 122 -2.20 18.80 -4.40
N GLN A 123 -1.78 17.53 -4.48
CA GLN A 123 -0.48 17.09 -4.97
C GLN A 123 0.70 17.83 -4.30
N ASP A 124 0.56 18.20 -3.03
CA ASP A 124 1.59 18.87 -2.25
C ASP A 124 2.51 17.83 -1.61
N LEU A 125 3.73 17.70 -2.12
CA LEU A 125 4.66 16.65 -1.69
C LEU A 125 5.12 16.79 -0.24
N ALA A 126 5.23 18.02 0.27
CA ALA A 126 5.62 18.24 1.66
C ALA A 126 4.47 17.86 2.59
N ALA A 127 3.25 18.25 2.24
CA ALA A 127 2.05 17.87 2.98
C ALA A 127 1.77 16.35 2.88
N ILE A 128 2.02 15.73 1.72
CA ILE A 128 1.90 14.28 1.53
C ILE A 128 2.86 13.57 2.47
N GLN A 129 4.14 13.95 2.48
CA GLN A 129 5.13 13.32 3.36
C GLN A 129 4.70 13.40 4.83
N LYS A 130 4.28 14.59 5.27
CA LYS A 130 3.79 14.78 6.64
C LYS A 130 2.54 13.95 6.92
N GLY A 131 1.61 13.85 5.97
CA GLY A 131 0.41 13.03 6.09
C GLY A 131 0.73 11.54 6.19
N LEU A 132 1.70 11.04 5.40
CA LEU A 132 2.19 9.66 5.48
C LEU A 132 2.74 9.37 6.89
N ASP A 133 3.59 10.28 7.40
CA ASP A 133 4.18 10.15 8.73
C ASP A 133 3.11 10.19 9.84
N ASN A 134 2.13 11.09 9.72
CA ASN A 134 1.02 11.22 10.67
C ASN A 134 0.15 9.96 10.73
N VAL A 135 -0.23 9.39 9.58
CA VAL A 135 -1.02 8.16 9.50
C VAL A 135 -0.25 6.99 10.13
N ASN A 136 1.04 6.85 9.79
CA ASN A 136 1.90 5.81 10.38
C ASN A 136 2.05 5.98 11.90
N ALA A 137 2.22 7.22 12.39
CA ALA A 137 2.30 7.50 13.82
C ALA A 137 0.99 7.17 14.54
N ALA A 138 -0.16 7.54 13.98
CA ALA A 138 -1.47 7.22 14.54
C ALA A 138 -1.69 5.71 14.66
N TRP A 139 -1.32 4.94 13.63
CA TRP A 139 -1.38 3.48 13.66
C TRP A 139 -0.43 2.88 14.69
N LYS A 140 0.79 3.41 14.82
CA LYS A 140 1.75 2.96 15.83
C LYS A 140 1.17 3.15 17.23
N THR A 141 0.67 4.34 17.55
CA THR A 141 0.05 4.63 18.85
C THR A 141 -1.19 3.76 19.10
N ALA A 142 -2.05 3.56 18.10
CA ALA A 142 -3.22 2.70 18.23
C ALA A 142 -2.81 1.24 18.52
N THR A 143 -1.81 0.73 17.80
CA THR A 143 -1.33 -0.65 17.97
C THR A 143 -0.65 -0.85 19.32
N GLU A 144 0.19 0.09 19.77
CA GLU A 144 0.83 0.06 21.09
C GLU A 144 -0.21 0.02 22.23
N ALA A 145 -1.25 0.83 22.12
CA ALA A 145 -2.34 0.84 23.09
C ALA A 145 -3.16 -0.47 23.08
N MET A 146 -3.38 -1.09 21.92
CA MET A 146 -4.02 -2.41 21.83
C MET A 146 -3.21 -3.51 22.53
N TYR A 147 -1.87 -3.51 22.38
CA TYR A 147 -1.01 -4.47 23.08
C TYR A 147 -1.00 -4.24 24.59
N ALA A 148 -0.90 -2.99 25.04
CA ALA A 148 -0.96 -2.66 26.47
C ALA A 148 -2.29 -3.05 27.13
N GLN A 149 -3.39 -2.96 26.39
CA GLN A 149 -4.72 -3.38 26.86
C GLN A 149 -4.88 -4.91 26.88
N GLY A 150 -4.15 -5.63 26.01
CA GLY A 150 -4.07 -7.10 25.99
C GLY A 150 -3.31 -7.69 27.19
N GLU A 151 -2.23 -7.06 27.64
CA GLU A 151 -1.48 -7.50 28.83
C GLU A 151 -2.25 -7.27 30.14
N GLN A 152 -3.09 -6.24 30.22
CA GLN A 152 -3.97 -6.02 31.38
C GLN A 152 -5.19 -6.96 31.41
N GLY A 153 -5.57 -7.56 30.27
CA GLY A 153 -6.68 -8.51 30.17
C GLY A 153 -6.40 -9.89 30.78
N GLN A 154 -5.13 -10.23 31.04
CA GLN A 154 -4.74 -11.54 31.58
C GLN A 154 -4.47 -11.54 33.09
N GLN A 155 -4.62 -10.38 33.76
CA GLN A 155 -4.50 -10.24 35.21
C GLN A 155 -5.85 -10.01 35.93
N ALA A 156 -6.97 -9.97 35.19
CA ALA A 156 -8.32 -9.75 35.73
C ALA A 156 -9.21 -11.00 35.77
N ALA A 157 -8.62 -12.21 35.81
CA ALA A 157 -9.34 -13.46 36.07
C ALA A 157 -8.80 -14.17 37.33
N GLN A 158 -8.92 -13.51 38.48
CA GLN A 158 -8.94 -14.20 39.79
C GLN A 158 -10.35 -14.07 40.38
N PRO A 159 -11.11 -15.16 40.55
CA PRO A 159 -12.27 -15.14 41.42
C PRO A 159 -11.78 -15.04 42.86
N GLN A 160 -12.23 -13.99 43.53
CA GLN A 160 -12.13 -13.79 44.97
C GLN A 160 -12.79 -14.97 45.70
N ALA A 161 -11.98 -15.79 46.38
CA ALA A 161 -12.43 -16.78 47.35
C ALA A 161 -11.69 -16.57 48.68
N GLU A 162 -12.45 -16.74 49.75
CA GLU A 162 -12.22 -16.27 51.10
C GLU A 162 -10.97 -16.81 51.80
N THR A 163 -10.44 -15.97 52.69
CA THR A 163 -9.47 -16.23 53.75
C THR A 163 -9.80 -17.46 54.61
N GLN A 164 -8.94 -18.48 54.60
CA GLN A 164 -8.45 -19.19 55.81
C GLN A 164 -7.42 -20.28 55.45
N GLY A 165 -6.29 -20.31 56.17
CA GLY A 165 -5.48 -21.52 56.36
C GLY A 165 -4.07 -21.50 55.75
N ASP A 166 -3.11 -21.22 56.63
CA ASP A 166 -1.72 -21.70 56.77
C ASP A 166 -1.10 -22.68 55.73
N ASP A 167 0.23 -22.56 55.63
CA ASP A 167 1.25 -23.52 55.12
C ASP A 167 1.84 -23.34 53.68
N VAL A 168 2.95 -22.57 53.63
CA VAL A 168 4.27 -22.76 52.98
C VAL A 168 4.38 -23.58 51.67
N GLN A 169 5.02 -23.02 50.62
CA GLN A 169 6.37 -23.41 50.11
C GLN A 169 6.78 -22.75 48.78
N ASP A 170 7.95 -22.11 48.83
CA ASP A 170 8.79 -21.63 47.73
C ASP A 170 9.04 -22.69 46.66
N VAL A 171 9.04 -22.26 45.39
CA VAL A 171 10.01 -22.78 44.42
C VAL A 171 10.40 -21.70 43.40
N GLU A 172 11.66 -21.25 43.47
CA GLU A 172 12.41 -20.60 42.39
C GLU A 172 12.52 -21.53 41.17
N PHE A 173 12.46 -21.00 39.93
CA PHE A 173 13.18 -21.51 38.74
C PHE A 173 13.03 -20.46 37.60
N GLU A 174 14.02 -19.61 37.38
CA GLU A 174 15.18 -19.71 36.46
C GLU A 174 14.87 -19.22 35.03
N GLU A 175 15.33 -18.00 34.71
CA GLU A 175 15.38 -17.46 33.35
C GLU A 175 16.37 -18.27 32.51
N VAL A 176 15.87 -18.91 31.46
CA VAL A 176 16.71 -19.48 30.40
C VAL A 176 16.85 -18.44 29.30
N LYS A 177 18.10 -18.10 29.03
CA LYS A 177 18.56 -17.15 28.02
C LYS A 177 18.25 -17.59 26.58
#